data_AF-A0A1B0GM51-F1
#
_entry.id   AF-A0A1B0GM51-F1
#
_cell.length_a   1.000
_cell.length_b   1.000
_cell.length_c   1.000
_cell.angle_alpha   90.00
_cell.angle_beta   90.00
_cell.angle_gamma   90.00
#
_symmetry.space_group_name_H-M   'P 1'
#
loop_
_entity.id
_entity.type
_entity.pdbx_description
1 polymer ?
#
loop_
_entity_poly.entity_id
_entity_poly.type
_entity_poly.pdbx_seq_one_letter_code
_entity_poly.pdbx_strand_id
1 'polypeptide(L)'
;MIQHAQAMICEDPRLSIRKMVSILEVSDHMMRNIVEEDLCYKSYTLKKKTDALRRHQRARVKRVERCKKLSSSLKQQAAGRIRFFSDEKMFTVGRCENQS
;
A
#
# COMPACT_ATOMS: atom_id res chain seq x y z
N MET A 1 -3.40 1.19 29.09
CA MET A 1 -4.17 0.81 27.88
C MET A 1 -3.66 1.47 26.62
N ILE A 2 -3.62 2.81 26.53
CA ILE A 2 -3.18 3.54 25.32
C ILE A 2 -1.79 3.08 24.84
N GLN A 3 -0.80 3.01 25.73
CA GLN A 3 0.55 2.56 25.39
C GLN A 3 0.60 1.11 24.87
N HIS A 4 -0.25 0.22 25.38
CA HIS A 4 -0.31 -1.17 24.92
C HIS A 4 -0.97 -1.28 23.54
N ALA A 5 -2.05 -0.53 23.31
CA ALA A 5 -2.67 -0.41 22.00
C ALA A 5 -1.68 0.16 20.97
N GLN A 6 -0.92 1.20 21.35
CA GLN A 6 0.11 1.79 20.50
C GLN A 6 1.24 0.79 20.19
N ALA A 7 1.74 0.06 21.18
CA ALA A 7 2.78 -0.96 20.98
C ALA A 7 2.32 -2.04 20.00
N MET A 8 1.10 -2.56 20.15
CA MET A 8 0.54 -3.55 19.22
C MET A 8 0.41 -3.01 17.78
N ILE A 9 -0.04 -1.77 17.61
CA ILE A 9 -0.15 -1.14 16.28
C ILE A 9 1.24 -0.92 15.66
N CYS A 10 2.23 -0.53 16.45
CA CYS A 10 3.61 -0.36 15.98
C CYS A 10 4.22 -1.70 15.54
N GLU A 11 3.92 -2.79 16.25
CA GLU A 11 4.39 -4.13 15.91
C GLU A 11 3.72 -4.68 14.65
N ASP A 12 2.39 -4.67 14.60
CA ASP A 12 1.62 -5.03 13.40
C ASP A 12 0.51 -4.02 13.10
N PRO A 13 0.75 -3.06 12.18
CA PRO A 13 -0.25 -2.05 11.81
C PRO A 13 -1.44 -2.62 11.02
N ARG A 14 -1.48 -3.94 10.77
CA ARG A 14 -2.61 -4.62 10.12
C ARG A 14 -3.60 -5.21 11.11
N LEU A 15 -3.29 -5.17 12.41
CA LEU A 15 -4.19 -5.64 13.44
C LEU A 15 -5.53 -4.92 13.34
N SER A 16 -6.61 -5.71 13.35
CA SER A 16 -7.95 -5.15 13.37
C SER A 16 -8.31 -4.71 14.79
N ILE A 17 -9.11 -3.65 14.90
CA ILE A 17 -9.66 -3.19 16.19
C ILE A 17 -10.31 -4.35 16.95
N ARG A 18 -11.06 -5.22 16.27
CA ARG A 18 -11.67 -6.42 16.87
C ARG A 18 -10.64 -7.38 17.48
N LYS A 19 -9.51 -7.57 16.81
CA LYS A 19 -8.45 -8.45 17.33
C LYS A 19 -7.77 -7.81 18.54
N MET A 20 -7.55 -6.49 18.50
CA MET A 20 -7.00 -5.74 19.63
C MET A 20 -7.93 -5.79 20.85
N VAL A 21 -9.25 -5.64 20.64
CA VAL A 21 -10.31 -5.81 21.65
C VAL A 21 -10.22 -7.19 22.32
N SER A 22 -10.10 -8.26 21.53
CA SER A 22 -9.98 -9.62 22.04
C SER A 22 -8.68 -9.87 22.81
N ILE A 23 -7.57 -9.22 22.44
CA ILE A 23 -6.27 -9.41 23.11
C ILE A 23 -6.20 -8.62 24.40
N LEU A 24 -6.68 -7.38 24.38
CA LEU A 24 -6.62 -6.46 25.52
C LEU A 24 -7.84 -6.56 26.45
N GLU A 25 -8.81 -7.41 26.12
CA GLU A 25 -10.04 -7.65 26.90
C GLU A 25 -10.79 -6.36 27.27
N VAL A 26 -10.85 -5.42 26.33
CA VAL A 26 -11.58 -4.14 26.50
C VAL A 26 -12.82 -4.07 25.61
N SER A 27 -13.71 -3.13 25.87
CA SER A 27 -14.87 -2.90 25.00
C SER A 27 -14.45 -2.34 23.62
N ASP A 28 -15.26 -2.64 22.59
CA ASP A 28 -15.04 -2.12 21.23
C ASP A 28 -15.04 -0.58 21.20
N HIS A 29 -15.93 0.04 21.97
CA HIS A 29 -16.00 1.50 22.10
C HIS A 29 -14.72 2.08 22.68
N MET A 30 -14.20 1.51 23.77
CA MET A 30 -12.95 1.98 24.39
C MET A 30 -11.78 1.86 23.42
N MET A 31 -11.69 0.74 22.69
CA MET A 31 -10.61 0.56 21.71
C MET A 31 -10.71 1.57 20.56
N ARG A 32 -11.92 1.89 20.08
CA ARG A 32 -12.12 2.91 19.05
C ARG A 32 -11.70 4.29 19.52
N ASN A 33 -12.09 4.71 20.73
CA ASN A 33 -11.68 5.99 21.28
C ASN A 33 -10.16 6.06 21.42
N ILE A 34 -9.51 4.99 21.90
CA ILE A 34 -8.05 4.94 21.99
C ILE A 34 -7.41 5.10 20.60
N VAL A 35 -7.90 4.39 19.60
CA VAL A 35 -7.29 4.42 18.25
C VAL A 35 -7.57 5.75 17.53
N GLU A 36 -8.81 6.23 17.56
CA GLU A 36 -9.26 7.36 16.74
C GLU A 36 -9.08 8.71 17.44
N GLU A 37 -9.27 8.78 18.76
CA GLU A 37 -9.20 10.03 19.54
C GLU A 37 -7.84 10.17 20.23
N ASP A 38 -7.45 9.22 21.08
CA ASP A 38 -6.21 9.33 21.87
C ASP A 38 -4.95 9.24 21.00
N LEU A 39 -4.91 8.26 20.08
CA LEU A 39 -3.78 8.03 19.18
C LEU A 39 -3.91 8.73 17.83
N CYS A 40 -5.09 9.27 17.52
CA CYS A 40 -5.38 9.96 16.27
C CYS A 40 -5.04 9.13 15.00
N TYR A 41 -5.14 7.81 15.07
CA TYR A 41 -4.92 6.92 13.92
C TYR A 41 -6.18 6.80 13.07
N LYS A 42 -5.97 6.77 11.76
CA LYS A 42 -7.03 6.49 10.78
C LYS A 42 -6.84 5.12 10.19
N SER A 43 -7.94 4.36 10.09
CA SER A 43 -7.92 3.09 9.36
C SER A 43 -7.54 3.35 7.89
N TYR A 44 -6.57 2.59 7.39
CA TYR A 44 -6.13 2.68 6.00
C TYR A 44 -6.38 1.37 5.27
N THR A 45 -7.11 1.44 4.16
CA THR A 45 -7.26 0.29 3.26
C THR A 45 -6.06 0.23 2.32
N LEU A 46 -5.26 -0.83 2.44
CA LEU A 46 -4.16 -1.11 1.53
C LEU A 46 -4.71 -1.37 0.11
N LYS A 47 -4.27 -0.58 -0.87
CA LYS A 47 -4.64 -0.80 -2.27
C LYS A 47 -4.00 -2.11 -2.78
N LYS A 48 -4.80 -3.01 -3.36
CA LYS A 48 -4.37 -4.32 -3.93
C LYS A 48 -3.15 -4.23 -4.86
N LYS A 49 -2.98 -3.11 -5.60
CA LYS A 49 -1.85 -2.89 -6.52
C LYS A 49 -0.48 -2.85 -5.83
N THR A 50 -0.43 -2.53 -4.54
CA THR A 50 0.80 -2.50 -3.74
C THR A 50 1.25 -3.89 -3.28
N ASP A 51 0.40 -4.91 -3.38
CA ASP A 51 0.67 -6.25 -2.84
C ASP A 51 1.74 -7.01 -3.63
N ALA A 52 1.84 -6.80 -4.95
CA ALA A 52 2.89 -7.44 -5.76
C ALA A 52 4.30 -6.91 -5.40
N LEU A 53 4.40 -5.60 -5.14
CA LEU A 53 5.64 -5.00 -4.64
C LEU A 53 5.95 -5.44 -3.23
N ARG A 54 4.93 -5.51 -2.36
CA ARG A 54 5.08 -5.87 -0.96
C ARG A 54 5.52 -7.33 -0.77
N ARG A 55 5.02 -8.24 -1.61
CA ARG A 55 5.29 -9.69 -1.51
C ARG A 55 6.68 -10.11 -2.00
N HIS A 56 7.31 -9.34 -2.88
CA HIS A 56 8.59 -9.73 -3.49
C HIS A 56 9.71 -8.73 -3.16
N GLN A 57 10.40 -8.96 -2.04
CA GLN A 57 11.51 -8.12 -1.59
C GLN A 57 12.58 -7.91 -2.68
N ARG A 58 12.92 -8.98 -3.43
CA ARG A 58 13.85 -8.90 -4.58
C ARG A 58 13.37 -7.93 -5.66
N ALA A 59 12.06 -7.92 -5.96
CA ALA A 59 11.49 -7.01 -6.96
C ALA A 59 11.54 -5.55 -6.48
N ARG A 60 11.36 -5.29 -5.17
CA ARG A 60 11.52 -3.96 -4.58
C ARG A 60 12.93 -3.44 -4.73
N VAL A 61 13.93 -4.25 -4.34
CA VAL A 61 15.34 -3.87 -4.42
C VAL A 61 15.72 -3.54 -5.86
N LYS A 62 15.39 -4.41 -6.81
CA LYS A 62 15.65 -4.17 -8.24
C LYS A 62 14.98 -2.90 -8.76
N ARG A 63 13.74 -2.61 -8.36
CA ARG A 63 13.05 -1.37 -8.75
C ARG A 63 13.71 -0.14 -8.15
N VAL A 64 14.08 -0.16 -6.87
CA VAL A 64 14.76 0.96 -6.20
C VAL A 64 16.09 1.26 -6.89
N GLU A 65 16.89 0.24 -7.17
CA GLU A 65 18.16 0.40 -7.90
C GLU A 65 17.95 0.99 -9.30
N ARG A 66 16.96 0.48 -10.05
CA ARG A 66 16.63 1.00 -11.38
C ARG A 66 16.18 2.46 -11.31
N CYS A 67 15.34 2.81 -10.34
CA CYS A 67 14.89 4.20 -10.14
C CYS A 67 16.04 5.13 -9.77
N LYS A 68 16.98 4.69 -8.91
CA LYS A 68 18.19 5.47 -8.58
C LYS A 68 19.02 5.77 -9.82
N LYS A 69 19.28 4.74 -10.65
CA LYS A 69 20.01 4.88 -11.92
C LYS A 69 19.29 5.78 -12.93
N LEU A 70 17.96 5.65 -13.03
CA LEU A 70 17.16 6.53 -13.89
C LEU A 70 17.19 7.97 -13.40
N SER A 71 17.08 8.20 -12.09
CA SER A 71 17.13 9.53 -11.49
C SER A 71 18.48 10.22 -11.74
N SER A 72 19.59 9.50 -11.56
CA SER A 72 20.93 10.05 -11.87
C SER A 72 21.08 10.33 -13.36
N SER A 73 20.64 9.42 -14.24
CA SER A 73 20.69 9.62 -15.69
C SER A 73 19.84 10.81 -16.15
N LEU A 74 18.66 11.02 -15.54
CA LEU A 74 17.78 12.16 -15.85
C LEU A 74 18.40 13.47 -15.41
N LYS A 75 19.05 13.51 -14.23
CA LYS A 75 19.74 14.72 -13.73
C LYS A 75 20.97 15.08 -14.57
N GLN A 76 21.69 14.08 -15.08
CA GLN A 76 22.88 14.27 -15.91
C GLN A 76 22.55 14.63 -17.37
N GLN A 77 21.33 14.31 -17.84
CA GLN A 77 20.87 14.71 -19.17
C GLN A 77 20.16 16.06 -19.13
N ALA A 78 20.94 17.11 -19.34
CA ALA A 78 20.43 18.37 -19.88
C ALA A 78 19.76 18.11 -21.24
N ALA A 79 18.52 18.60 -21.39
CA ALA A 79 17.74 18.82 -22.60
C ALA A 79 18.28 18.17 -23.91
N GLY A 80 17.69 17.04 -24.36
CA GLY A 80 17.95 16.58 -25.74
C GLY A 80 17.64 15.12 -26.08
N ARG A 81 17.49 14.22 -25.10
CA ARG A 81 17.23 12.80 -25.39
C ARG A 81 15.73 12.49 -25.44
N ILE A 82 15.23 12.19 -26.64
CA ILE A 82 13.86 11.69 -26.87
C ILE A 82 13.78 10.23 -26.39
N ARG A 83 12.74 9.89 -25.62
CA ARG A 83 12.46 8.52 -25.15
C ARG A 83 11.08 8.10 -25.64
N PHE A 84 11.01 6.99 -26.37
CA PHE A 84 9.76 6.35 -26.74
C PHE A 84 9.44 5.25 -25.72
N PHE A 85 8.20 5.24 -25.24
CA PHE A 85 7.69 4.18 -24.36
C PHE A 85 6.58 3.44 -25.10
N SER A 86 6.67 2.11 -25.17
CA SER A 86 5.62 1.23 -25.70
C SER A 86 5.28 0.17 -24.65
N ASP A 87 4.00 -0.19 -24.61
CA ASP A 87 3.45 -1.25 -23.77
C ASP A 87 2.35 -1.95 -24.55
N GLU A 88 2.23 -3.26 -24.41
CA GLU A 88 1.16 -4.03 -25.04
C GLU A 88 -0.10 -3.93 -24.18
N LYS A 89 -1.22 -3.56 -24.80
CA LYS A 89 -2.54 -3.54 -24.14
C LYS A 89 -3.41 -4.64 -24.71
N MET A 90 -3.88 -5.51 -23.83
CA MET A 90 -4.94 -6.47 -24.16
C MET A 90 -6.27 -5.72 -24.18
N PHE A 91 -6.91 -5.66 -25.34
CA PHE A 91 -8.29 -5.19 -25.47
C PHE A 91 -9.22 -6.41 -25.44
N THR A 92 -10.24 -6.40 -24.58
CA THR A 92 -11.29 -7.41 -24.59
C THR A 92 -12.48 -6.88 -25.36
N VAL A 93 -12.92 -7.58 -26.42
CA VAL A 93 -14.16 -7.25 -27.13
C VAL A 93 -15.32 -7.46 -26.15
N GLY A 94 -16.10 -6.41 -25.92
CA GLY A 94 -17.32 -6.50 -25.13
C GLY A 94 -18.26 -7.53 -25.75
N ARG A 95 -19.00 -8.28 -24.91
CA ARG A 95 -19.93 -9.30 -25.37
C ARG A 95 -20.92 -8.65 -26.35
N CYS A 96 -20.85 -9.00 -27.65
CA CYS A 96 -21.96 -8.71 -28.55
C CYS A 96 -23.15 -9.51 -28.01
N GLU A 97 -24.20 -8.83 -27.57
CA GLU A 97 -25.50 -9.45 -27.43
C GLU A 97 -25.91 -9.88 -28.83
N ASN A 98 -25.92 -11.19 -29.09
CA ASN A 98 -26.45 -11.74 -30.32
C ASN A 98 -27.90 -11.26 -30.42
N GLN A 99 -28.18 -10.36 -31.36
CA GLN A 99 -29.53 -9.94 -31.65
C GLN A 99 -30.26 -11.11 -32.32
N SER A 100 -31.28 -11.59 -31.60
CA SER A 100 -32.48 -12.32 -32.04
C SER A 100 -32.30 -13.68 -32.71
#